data_AF-A0A0P1AFW7-F1
#
_entry.id   AF-A0A0P1AFW7-F1
#
_cell.length_a   1.000
_cell.length_b   1.000
_cell.length_c   1.000
_cell.angle_alpha   90.00
_cell.angle_beta   90.00
_cell.angle_gamma   90.00
#
_symmetry.space_group_name_H-M   'P 1'
#
loop_
_entity.id
_entity.type
_entity.pdbx_description
1 polymer ?
#
loop_
_entity_poly.entity_id
_entity_poly.type
_entity_poly.pdbx_seq_one_letter_code
_entity_poly.pdbx_strand_id
1 'polypeptide(L)'
;MESIINTYKSSSESSSEDDASTSSDSEVACSTVADAARAGVKRKRINESQWRRVFPHVDGNWPGHVRFDIALSQELHEHAKYTIELVQRVAGGAVKLVPFVQLDPHEDSSTEFDSTPLHMSLSRPFVLTYNQIGDFVDSLRAALKWRQRFRITLRHALVISNDAKTRSFLALQVYEGKQYFTQVLRCVDQCLAHFQLPTYYKNPIPH
;
A
#
# COMPACT_ATOMS: atom_id res chain seq x y z
N MET A 1 -24.39 18.82 8.49
CA MET A 1 -23.09 18.22 8.81
C MET A 1 -23.04 16.90 8.04
N GLU A 2 -22.59 16.96 6.78
CA GLU A 2 -22.63 15.80 5.88
C GLU A 2 -21.40 14.91 6.17
N SER A 3 -21.66 13.62 6.37
CA SER A 3 -20.64 12.61 6.68
C SER A 3 -19.84 12.27 5.43
N ILE A 4 -18.59 12.73 5.35
CA ILE A 4 -17.66 12.43 4.23
C ILE A 4 -16.80 11.23 4.62
N ILE A 5 -17.40 10.04 4.69
CA ILE A 5 -16.66 8.78 4.71
C ILE A 5 -16.83 8.13 3.34
N ASN A 6 -15.83 8.28 2.47
CA ASN A 6 -15.80 7.57 1.21
C ASN A 6 -15.19 6.18 1.44
N THR A 7 -16.02 5.14 1.30
CA THR A 7 -15.60 3.74 1.41
C THR A 7 -15.49 3.11 0.03
N TYR A 8 -14.40 2.41 -0.25
CA TYR A 8 -14.30 1.55 -1.44
C TYR A 8 -15.32 0.41 -1.32
N LYS A 9 -16.31 0.35 -2.23
CA LYS A 9 -17.22 -0.80 -2.34
C LYS A 9 -16.54 -1.89 -3.18
N SER A 10 -16.14 -2.98 -2.53
CA SER A 10 -15.74 -4.23 -3.20
C SER A 10 -16.96 -5.14 -3.32
N SER A 11 -17.29 -5.58 -4.53
CA SER A 11 -18.28 -6.62 -4.79
C SER A 11 -17.50 -7.88 -5.16
N SER A 12 -17.64 -8.94 -4.37
CA SER A 12 -17.11 -10.28 -4.67
C SER A 12 -18.27 -11.26 -4.75
N GLU A 13 -18.48 -11.85 -5.93
CA GLU A 13 -19.32 -13.03 -6.10
C GLU A 13 -18.49 -14.27 -5.76
N SER A 14 -19.09 -15.17 -4.98
CA SER A 14 -18.54 -16.46 -4.56
C SER A 14 -19.05 -17.57 -5.46
N SER A 15 -18.15 -18.40 -5.97
CA SER A 15 -18.48 -19.74 -6.47
C SER A 15 -17.50 -20.72 -5.86
N SER A 16 -18.05 -21.55 -4.97
CA SER A 16 -17.45 -22.71 -4.32
C SER A 16 -17.49 -23.91 -5.26
N GLU A 17 -16.45 -24.74 -5.26
CA GLU A 17 -16.55 -26.18 -5.50
C GLU A 17 -15.35 -26.88 -4.84
N ASP A 18 -15.69 -27.80 -3.94
CA ASP A 18 -14.82 -28.72 -3.22
C ASP A 18 -14.40 -29.89 -4.13
N ASP A 19 -13.21 -30.46 -3.92
CA ASP A 19 -13.08 -31.92 -3.95
C ASP A 19 -11.79 -32.40 -3.26
N ALA A 20 -11.95 -33.48 -2.49
CA ALA A 20 -10.97 -34.08 -1.61
C ALA A 20 -10.38 -35.37 -2.21
N SER A 21 -9.11 -35.66 -1.91
CA SER A 21 -8.59 -37.04 -1.95
C SER A 21 -7.36 -37.21 -1.05
N THR A 22 -7.43 -38.25 -0.22
CA THR A 22 -6.50 -38.75 0.81
C THR A 22 -5.57 -39.84 0.28
N SER A 23 -4.35 -39.95 0.86
CA SER A 23 -3.48 -41.17 0.91
C SER A 23 -2.12 -40.79 1.54
N SER A 24 -1.85 -41.08 2.82
CA SER A 24 -1.26 -42.30 3.42
C SER A 24 0.28 -42.41 3.38
N ASP A 25 0.81 -42.67 4.58
CA ASP A 25 2.19 -42.70 5.08
C ASP A 25 3.22 -43.60 4.39
N SER A 26 4.49 -43.20 4.49
CA SER A 26 5.59 -44.11 4.85
C SER A 26 6.79 -43.34 5.42
N GLU A 27 7.08 -43.59 6.70
CA GLU A 27 8.26 -43.13 7.42
C GLU A 27 9.50 -43.94 7.02
N VAL A 28 10.63 -43.27 6.77
CA VAL A 28 11.97 -43.88 6.80
C VAL A 28 12.90 -42.96 7.57
N ALA A 29 13.30 -43.41 8.75
CA ALA A 29 14.32 -42.77 9.57
C ALA A 29 15.73 -43.21 9.09
N CYS A 30 16.63 -42.25 8.89
CA CYS A 30 18.07 -42.49 8.88
C CYS A 30 18.78 -41.37 9.64
N SER A 31 19.62 -41.77 10.60
CA SER A 31 20.21 -40.95 11.65
C SER A 31 21.48 -40.21 11.22
N THR A 32 21.50 -38.91 11.55
CA THR A 32 22.61 -38.09 12.08
C THR A 32 23.95 -38.03 11.36
N VAL A 33 24.30 -36.83 10.88
CA VAL A 33 25.49 -36.11 11.31
C VAL A 33 25.20 -34.61 11.34
N ALA A 34 25.69 -33.97 12.40
CA ALA A 34 25.36 -32.61 12.82
C ALA A 34 26.01 -31.54 11.95
N ASP A 35 25.22 -30.55 11.54
CA ASP A 35 25.74 -29.21 11.24
C ASP A 35 24.85 -28.16 11.91
N ALA A 36 25.47 -27.45 12.86
CA ALA A 36 24.79 -26.61 13.81
C ALA A 36 24.20 -25.36 13.15
N ALA A 37 22.89 -25.19 13.40
CA ALA A 37 22.09 -24.05 13.01
C ALA A 37 22.72 -22.70 13.39
N ARG A 38 22.79 -21.79 12.42
CA ARG A 38 22.64 -20.35 12.66
C ARG A 38 21.39 -19.85 11.94
N ALA A 39 20.25 -20.44 12.28
CA ALA A 39 18.97 -19.81 12.05
C ALA A 39 18.93 -18.53 12.90
N GLY A 40 18.95 -17.38 12.23
CA GLY A 40 18.87 -16.09 12.89
C GLY A 40 17.65 -16.06 13.80
N VAL A 41 17.89 -15.99 15.11
CA VAL A 41 16.84 -15.80 16.11
C VAL A 41 16.09 -14.52 15.74
N LYS A 42 14.85 -14.68 15.26
CA LYS A 42 13.93 -13.55 15.06
C LYS A 42 13.81 -12.86 16.42
N ARG A 43 14.41 -11.68 16.56
CA ARG A 43 14.22 -10.81 17.72
C ARG A 43 12.73 -10.56 17.86
N LYS A 44 12.10 -11.18 18.85
CA LYS A 44 10.73 -10.87 19.24
C LYS A 44 10.76 -9.46 19.81
N ARG A 45 10.40 -8.45 19.01
CA ARG A 45 10.21 -7.08 19.50
C ARG A 45 9.01 -7.11 20.45
N ILE A 46 9.26 -6.90 21.74
CA ILE A 46 8.31 -7.17 22.84
C ILE A 46 7.15 -6.15 22.88
N ASN A 47 7.13 -5.11 22.03
CA ASN A 47 6.13 -4.04 22.13
C ASN A 47 5.62 -3.45 20.80
N GLU A 48 5.60 -4.22 19.71
CA GLU A 48 4.91 -3.75 18.50
C GLU A 48 3.47 -4.25 18.49
N SER A 49 2.53 -3.35 18.22
CA SER A 49 1.16 -3.72 17.84
C SER A 49 1.26 -4.83 16.79
N GLN A 50 0.74 -6.02 17.11
CA GLN A 50 0.93 -7.22 16.30
C GLN A 50 0.55 -6.91 14.84
N TRP A 51 1.55 -6.75 13.97
CA TRP A 51 1.33 -6.48 12.56
C TRP A 51 0.71 -7.73 11.94
N ARG A 52 -0.63 -7.80 11.99
CA ARG A 52 -1.38 -8.91 11.40
C ARG A 52 -1.30 -8.76 9.89
N ARG A 53 -0.56 -9.68 9.26
CA ARG A 53 -0.51 -9.77 7.81
C ARG A 53 -1.90 -10.10 7.28
N VAL A 54 -2.27 -9.47 6.17
CA VAL A 54 -3.55 -9.74 5.49
C VAL A 54 -3.51 -11.10 4.79
N PHE A 55 -2.32 -11.57 4.40
CA PHE A 55 -2.08 -12.87 3.78
C PHE A 55 -0.82 -13.55 4.36
N PRO A 56 -0.78 -14.90 4.41
CA PRO A 56 0.39 -15.64 4.86
C PRO A 56 1.59 -15.40 3.93
N HIS A 57 2.80 -15.47 4.47
CA HIS A 57 3.99 -15.49 3.61
C HIS A 57 4.05 -16.81 2.87
N VAL A 58 4.31 -16.73 1.57
CA VAL A 58 4.59 -17.87 0.70
C VAL A 58 5.96 -17.59 0.09
N ASP A 59 6.88 -18.53 0.20
CA ASP A 59 8.22 -18.36 -0.38
C ASP A 59 8.10 -18.17 -1.90
N GLY A 60 8.85 -17.21 -2.43
CA GLY A 60 8.77 -16.83 -3.84
C GLY A 60 7.68 -15.80 -4.18
N ASN A 61 6.80 -15.45 -3.24
CA ASN A 61 5.82 -14.36 -3.40
C ASN A 61 6.40 -13.01 -2.95
N TRP A 62 6.33 -12.03 -3.85
CA TRP A 62 6.83 -10.68 -3.70
C TRP A 62 5.66 -9.69 -3.75
N PRO A 63 5.26 -9.12 -2.59
CA PRO A 63 4.26 -8.07 -2.54
C PRO A 63 4.73 -6.83 -3.29
N GLY A 64 3.87 -6.29 -4.15
CA GLY A 64 4.13 -5.11 -4.97
C GLY A 64 2.98 -4.12 -4.94
N HIS A 65 3.30 -2.87 -5.27
CA HIS A 65 2.33 -1.83 -5.61
C HIS A 65 3.00 -0.80 -6.52
N VAL A 66 2.19 -0.08 -7.29
CA VAL A 66 2.64 1.02 -8.17
C VAL A 66 2.14 2.33 -7.58
N ARG A 67 2.98 3.37 -7.58
CA ARG A 67 2.66 4.70 -7.04
C ARG A 67 3.47 5.81 -7.71
N PHE A 68 3.01 7.04 -7.56
CA PHE A 68 3.86 8.22 -7.69
C PHE A 68 4.43 8.57 -6.31
N ASP A 69 5.73 8.84 -6.26
CA ASP A 69 6.34 9.47 -5.08
C ASP A 69 6.16 10.99 -5.16
N ILE A 70 5.75 11.59 -4.05
CA ILE A 70 5.55 13.02 -3.89
C ILE A 70 6.66 13.54 -2.98
N ALA A 71 7.56 14.33 -3.57
CA ALA A 71 8.58 15.03 -2.82
C ALA A 71 7.94 16.11 -1.94
N LEU A 72 8.31 16.14 -0.67
CA LEU A 72 7.89 17.18 0.26
C LEU A 72 8.68 18.46 0.01
N SER A 73 8.03 19.46 -0.60
CA SER A 73 8.55 20.83 -0.54
C SER A 73 8.37 21.38 0.88
N GLN A 74 9.16 22.40 1.23
CA GLN A 74 9.01 23.08 2.52
C GLN A 74 7.58 23.62 2.71
N GLU A 75 6.99 24.22 1.67
CA GLU A 75 5.62 24.72 1.70
C GLU A 75 4.59 23.60 1.96
N LEU A 76 4.74 22.45 1.31
CA LEU A 76 3.85 21.30 1.50
C LEU A 76 3.99 20.72 2.91
N HIS A 77 5.21 20.70 3.45
CA HIS A 77 5.50 20.24 4.81
C HIS A 77 4.83 21.14 5.86
N GLU A 78 4.95 22.46 5.71
CA GLU A 78 4.30 23.45 6.59
C GLU A 78 2.76 23.32 6.52
N HIS A 79 2.20 23.19 5.32
CA HIS A 79 0.75 22.97 5.14
C HIS A 79 0.27 21.65 5.75
N ALA A 80 1.06 20.58 5.61
CA ALA A 80 0.74 19.27 6.19
C ALA A 80 0.73 19.34 7.71
N LYS A 81 1.74 19.96 8.33
CA LYS A 81 1.79 20.18 9.80
C LYS A 81 0.57 20.95 10.29
N TYR A 82 0.25 22.09 9.68
CA TYR A 82 -0.92 22.88 10.02
C TYR A 82 -2.23 22.08 9.88
N THR A 83 -2.36 21.29 8.81
CA THR A 83 -3.53 20.44 8.57
C THR A 83 -3.68 19.37 9.65
N ILE A 84 -2.59 18.70 10.04
CA ILE A 84 -2.58 17.68 11.10
C ILE A 84 -3.02 18.28 12.43
N GLU A 85 -2.46 19.43 12.83
CA GLU A 85 -2.83 20.12 14.07
C GLU A 85 -4.30 20.58 14.07
N LEU A 86 -4.76 21.14 12.95
CA LEU A 86 -6.13 21.58 12.80
C LEU A 86 -7.12 20.41 12.90
N VAL A 87 -6.85 19.32 12.17
CA VAL A 87 -7.70 18.12 12.21
C VAL A 87 -7.69 17.48 13.59
N GLN A 88 -6.54 17.41 14.27
CA GLN A 88 -6.47 16.90 15.64
C GLN A 88 -7.28 17.75 16.62
N ARG A 89 -7.27 19.08 16.46
CA ARG A 89 -8.08 19.99 17.28
C ARG A 89 -9.58 19.79 17.04
N VAL A 90 -9.99 19.62 15.78
CA VAL A 90 -11.40 19.40 15.40
C VAL A 90 -11.88 18.01 15.83
N ALA A 91 -11.06 16.97 15.69
CA ALA A 91 -11.38 15.62 16.10
C ALA A 91 -11.44 15.44 17.62
N GLY A 92 -10.82 16.36 18.38
CA GLY A 92 -10.75 16.31 19.84
C GLY A 92 -9.99 15.09 20.33
N GLY A 93 -10.33 14.60 21.53
CA GLY A 93 -9.67 13.45 22.15
C GLY A 93 -10.15 12.07 21.67
N ALA A 94 -11.18 12.01 20.81
CA ALA A 94 -11.77 10.75 20.36
C ALA A 94 -10.89 10.00 19.35
N VAL A 95 -10.06 10.72 18.58
CA VAL A 95 -9.18 10.16 17.56
C VAL A 95 -7.81 10.80 17.70
N LYS A 96 -6.76 9.98 17.72
CA LYS A 96 -5.37 10.43 17.66
C LYS A 96 -4.84 10.27 16.25
N LEU A 97 -4.45 11.38 15.62
CA LEU A 97 -3.71 11.36 14.38
C LEU A 97 -2.27 10.93 14.66
N VAL A 98 -1.76 10.04 13.81
CA VAL A 98 -0.36 9.60 13.84
C VAL A 98 0.27 10.08 12.54
N PRO A 99 1.10 11.13 12.55
CA PRO A 99 1.74 11.63 11.35
C PRO A 99 2.74 10.61 10.81
N PHE A 100 3.03 10.68 9.50
CA PHE A 100 4.22 10.02 8.96
C PHE A 100 5.47 10.65 9.59
N VAL A 101 6.54 9.88 9.80
CA VAL A 101 7.78 10.35 10.46
C VAL A 101 8.28 11.65 9.83
N GLN A 102 8.30 11.73 8.50
CA GLN A 102 8.70 12.93 7.75
C GLN A 102 7.82 14.16 7.96
N LEU A 103 6.62 14.01 8.53
CA LEU A 103 5.66 15.07 8.85
C LEU A 103 5.55 15.32 10.36
N ASP A 104 6.31 14.59 11.19
CA ASP A 104 6.22 14.74 12.63
C ASP A 104 6.65 16.17 13.03
N PRO A 105 5.81 16.91 13.77
CA PRO A 105 6.18 18.22 14.29
C PRO A 105 7.30 18.17 15.33
N HIS A 106 7.52 17.02 15.97
CA HIS A 106 8.35 16.87 17.16
C HIS A 106 9.66 16.10 16.94
N GLU A 107 9.87 15.50 15.76
CA GLU A 107 11.14 14.86 15.39
C GLU A 107 11.95 15.78 14.47
N ASP A 108 13.23 15.99 14.82
CA ASP A 108 14.20 16.59 13.90
C ASP A 108 14.41 15.62 12.73
N SER A 109 14.26 16.10 11.48
CA SER A 109 14.21 15.29 10.25
C SER A 109 15.52 14.56 9.87
N SER A 110 16.38 14.28 10.83
CA SER A 110 17.73 13.71 10.67
C SER A 110 17.78 12.18 10.66
N THR A 111 16.67 11.50 10.89
CA THR A 111 16.58 10.04 10.74
C THR A 111 16.27 9.67 9.29
N GLU A 112 17.29 9.74 8.42
CA GLU A 112 17.23 9.34 6.99
C GLU A 112 16.86 7.86 6.76
N PHE A 113 16.80 7.05 7.82
CA PHE A 113 16.88 5.60 7.68
C PHE A 113 15.56 4.88 7.32
N ASP A 114 14.38 5.51 7.35
CA ASP A 114 13.12 4.82 6.99
C ASP A 114 11.93 5.77 6.65
N SER A 115 12.18 6.96 6.10
CA SER A 115 11.07 7.85 5.70
C SER A 115 10.46 7.41 4.35
N THR A 116 9.35 6.69 4.41
CA THR A 116 8.57 6.41 3.19
C THR A 116 8.00 7.74 2.66
N PRO A 117 8.29 8.13 1.41
CA PRO A 117 7.77 9.39 0.87
C PRO A 117 6.25 9.38 0.84
N LEU A 118 5.65 10.57 0.89
CA LEU A 118 4.24 10.69 0.53
C LEU A 118 4.05 10.17 -0.89
N HIS A 119 2.90 9.57 -1.15
CA HIS A 119 2.68 8.92 -2.43
C HIS A 119 1.21 8.97 -2.84
N MET A 120 1.00 8.76 -4.14
CA MET A 120 -0.30 8.59 -4.74
C MET A 120 -0.37 7.22 -5.40
N SER A 121 -1.24 6.35 -4.92
CA SER A 121 -1.33 4.96 -5.40
C SER A 121 -1.89 4.87 -6.82
N LEU A 122 -1.32 3.96 -7.62
CA LEU A 122 -1.75 3.60 -8.97
C LEU A 122 -2.15 2.12 -9.08
N SER A 123 -1.98 1.35 -8.02
CA SER A 123 -2.45 -0.03 -7.94
C SER A 123 -2.99 -0.31 -6.54
N ARG A 124 -3.79 -1.37 -6.41
CA ARG A 124 -3.95 -2.07 -5.13
C ARG A 124 -2.68 -2.86 -4.83
N PRO A 125 -2.45 -3.30 -3.58
CA PRO A 125 -1.40 -4.27 -3.30
C PRO A 125 -1.65 -5.55 -4.10
N PHE A 126 -0.61 -6.08 -4.73
CA PHE A 126 -0.63 -7.33 -5.48
C PHE A 126 0.59 -8.17 -5.11
N VAL A 127 0.65 -9.39 -5.62
CA VAL A 127 1.76 -10.31 -5.40
C VAL A 127 2.26 -10.82 -6.74
N LEU A 128 3.57 -10.75 -6.94
CA LEU A 128 4.26 -11.33 -8.08
C LEU A 128 5.15 -12.48 -7.61
N THR A 129 5.39 -13.46 -8.48
CA THR A 129 6.51 -14.40 -8.29
C THR A 129 7.82 -13.75 -8.73
N TYR A 130 8.97 -14.22 -8.23
CA TYR A 130 10.29 -13.70 -8.62
C TYR A 130 10.47 -13.62 -10.15
N ASN A 131 10.06 -14.68 -10.85
CA ASN A 131 10.19 -14.77 -12.31
C ASN A 131 9.33 -13.75 -13.07
N GLN A 132 8.22 -13.30 -12.50
CA GLN A 132 7.33 -12.31 -13.14
C GLN A 132 7.79 -10.86 -12.94
N ILE A 133 8.68 -10.58 -11.97
CA ILE A 133 9.05 -9.20 -11.61
C ILE A 133 9.67 -8.47 -12.79
N GLY A 134 10.64 -9.09 -13.47
CA GLY A 134 11.34 -8.48 -14.61
C GLY A 134 10.38 -8.08 -15.72
N ASP A 135 9.62 -9.06 -16.22
CA ASP A 135 8.64 -8.87 -17.29
C ASP A 135 7.57 -7.84 -16.91
N PHE A 136 7.10 -7.86 -15.66
CA PHE A 136 6.12 -6.88 -15.17
C PHE A 136 6.67 -5.46 -15.21
N VAL A 137 7.89 -5.26 -14.71
CA VAL A 137 8.54 -3.94 -14.69
C VAL A 137 8.81 -3.44 -16.10
N ASP A 138 9.23 -4.30 -17.02
CA ASP A 138 9.48 -3.91 -18.41
C ASP A 138 8.18 -3.59 -19.17
N SER A 139 7.11 -4.37 -18.95
CA SER A 139 5.77 -4.06 -19.45
C SER A 139 5.28 -2.71 -18.94
N LEU A 140 5.45 -2.44 -17.65
CA LEU A 140 5.08 -1.17 -17.03
C LEU A 140 5.88 0.01 -17.61
N ARG A 141 7.20 -0.15 -17.79
CA ARG A 141 8.05 0.86 -18.45
C ARG A 141 7.60 1.14 -19.88
N ALA A 142 7.29 0.10 -20.65
CA ALA A 142 6.82 0.23 -22.02
C ALA A 142 5.48 0.99 -22.10
N ALA A 143 4.52 0.64 -21.23
CA ALA A 143 3.22 1.29 -21.15
C ALA A 143 3.32 2.78 -20.76
N LEU A 144 4.29 3.13 -19.91
CA LEU A 144 4.47 4.50 -19.42
C LEU A 144 5.45 5.35 -20.25
N LYS A 145 6.18 4.75 -21.19
CA LYS A 145 7.28 5.38 -21.96
C LYS A 145 6.95 6.75 -22.55
N TRP A 146 5.73 6.91 -23.07
CA TRP A 146 5.30 8.12 -23.77
C TRP A 146 4.40 9.03 -22.94
N ARG A 147 4.23 8.75 -21.64
CA ARG A 147 3.45 9.61 -20.75
C ARG A 147 4.25 10.85 -20.39
N GLN A 148 3.60 12.00 -20.51
CA GLN A 148 4.20 13.29 -20.17
C GLN A 148 4.05 13.59 -18.69
N ARG A 149 4.97 14.40 -18.16
CA ARG A 149 4.81 14.99 -16.82
C ARG A 149 3.57 15.88 -16.82
N PHE A 150 2.81 15.84 -15.73
CA PHE A 150 1.63 16.66 -15.53
C PHE A 150 1.64 17.26 -14.12
N ARG A 151 0.79 18.27 -13.93
CA ARG A 151 0.55 18.89 -12.62
C ARG A 151 -0.79 18.46 -12.08
N ILE A 152 -0.86 18.42 -10.76
CA ILE A 152 -2.09 18.21 -10.00
C ILE A 152 -2.20 19.33 -8.97
N THR A 153 -3.42 19.59 -8.54
CA THR A 153 -3.69 20.48 -7.40
C THR A 153 -4.37 19.63 -6.33
N LEU A 154 -3.82 19.61 -5.11
CA LEU A 154 -4.41 18.93 -3.97
C LEU A 154 -5.32 19.89 -3.21
N ARG A 155 -6.57 19.51 -2.95
CA ARG A 155 -7.51 20.29 -2.14
C ARG A 155 -8.42 19.35 -1.35
N HIS A 156 -8.90 19.88 -0.22
CA HIS A 156 -9.78 19.21 0.72
C HIS A 156 -9.11 18.02 1.42
N ALA A 157 -9.15 18.04 2.73
CA ALA A 157 -8.80 16.88 3.51
C ALA A 157 -9.96 15.89 3.50
N LEU A 158 -9.66 14.59 3.35
CA LEU A 158 -10.65 13.53 3.47
C LEU A 158 -10.12 12.39 4.32
N VAL A 159 -11.04 11.64 4.94
CA VAL A 159 -10.73 10.40 5.63
C VAL A 159 -11.05 9.23 4.73
N ILE A 160 -10.06 8.41 4.46
CA ILE A 160 -10.19 7.15 3.73
C ILE A 160 -9.86 5.98 4.66
N SER A 161 -10.45 4.82 4.43
CA SER A 161 -10.13 3.60 5.16
C SER A 161 -9.55 2.55 4.23
N ASN A 162 -8.67 1.70 4.76
CA ASN A 162 -8.20 0.53 4.02
C ASN A 162 -9.34 -0.47 3.75
N ASP A 163 -9.11 -1.40 2.81
CA ASP A 163 -10.06 -2.45 2.43
C ASP A 163 -10.60 -3.24 3.65
N ALA A 164 -9.73 -3.53 4.63
CA ALA A 164 -10.09 -4.26 5.85
C ALA A 164 -10.79 -3.40 6.92
N LYS A 165 -10.92 -2.09 6.71
CA LYS A 165 -11.50 -1.12 7.68
C LYS A 165 -10.85 -1.14 9.07
N THR A 166 -9.57 -1.49 9.12
CA THR A 166 -8.76 -1.52 10.35
C THR A 166 -7.86 -0.31 10.50
N ARG A 167 -7.71 0.49 9.44
CA ARG A 167 -6.88 1.70 9.42
C ARG A 167 -7.62 2.78 8.64
N SER A 168 -7.59 3.99 9.18
CA SER A 168 -8.07 5.20 8.53
C SER A 168 -6.91 6.16 8.32
N PHE A 169 -6.95 6.88 7.20
CA PHE A 169 -5.91 7.81 6.78
C PHE A 169 -6.55 9.16 6.51
N LEU A 170 -5.88 10.21 6.98
CA LEU A 170 -6.13 11.56 6.51
C LEU A 170 -5.34 11.76 5.22
N ALA A 171 -6.02 12.10 4.13
CA ALA A 171 -5.42 12.34 2.83
C ALA A 171 -5.84 13.71 2.28
N LEU A 172 -5.19 14.15 1.21
CA LEU A 172 -5.59 15.35 0.46
C LEU A 172 -6.06 14.93 -0.93
N GLN A 173 -7.28 15.32 -1.32
CA GLN A 173 -7.80 14.88 -2.61
C GLN A 173 -7.11 15.61 -3.76
N VAL A 174 -6.85 14.91 -4.86
CA VAL A 174 -6.61 15.58 -6.14
C VAL A 174 -7.88 16.31 -6.53
N TYR A 175 -7.77 17.60 -6.86
CA TYR A 175 -8.85 18.44 -7.34
C TYR A 175 -8.71 18.67 -8.84
N GLU A 176 -7.57 19.18 -9.29
CA GLU A 176 -7.22 19.36 -10.71
C GLU A 176 -6.20 18.34 -11.16
N GLY A 177 -6.25 17.98 -12.44
CA GLY A 177 -5.33 17.00 -13.06
C GLY A 177 -5.77 15.54 -12.92
N LYS A 178 -6.98 15.28 -12.40
CA LYS A 178 -7.58 13.93 -12.29
C LYS A 178 -7.58 13.18 -13.62
N GLN A 179 -7.81 13.87 -14.74
CA GLN A 179 -7.81 13.28 -16.07
C GLN A 179 -6.43 12.74 -16.47
N TYR A 180 -5.35 13.43 -16.12
CA TYR A 180 -3.99 12.99 -16.41
C TYR A 180 -3.60 11.80 -15.54
N PHE A 181 -3.95 11.87 -14.25
CA PHE A 181 -3.83 10.72 -13.35
C PHE A 181 -4.56 9.50 -13.89
N THR A 182 -5.81 9.67 -14.32
CA THR A 182 -6.64 8.56 -14.85
C THR A 182 -6.04 7.95 -16.12
N GLN A 183 -5.40 8.75 -16.97
CA GLN A 183 -4.71 8.21 -18.15
C GLN A 183 -3.54 7.31 -17.76
N VAL A 184 -2.73 7.72 -16.77
CA VAL A 184 -1.65 6.86 -16.26
C VAL A 184 -2.22 5.62 -15.58
N LEU A 185 -3.25 5.79 -14.75
CA LEU A 185 -3.92 4.70 -14.06
C LEU A 185 -4.39 3.61 -15.05
N ARG A 186 -5.00 4.01 -16.18
CA ARG A 186 -5.42 3.06 -17.22
C ARG A 186 -4.26 2.27 -17.82
N CYS A 187 -3.11 2.90 -18.04
CA CYS A 187 -1.91 2.19 -18.50
C CYS A 187 -1.44 1.15 -17.47
N VAL A 188 -1.44 1.54 -16.18
CA VAL A 188 -1.08 0.63 -15.08
C VAL A 188 -2.07 -0.52 -14.96
N ASP A 189 -3.38 -0.25 -15.03
CA ASP A 189 -4.43 -1.27 -14.96
C ASP A 189 -4.35 -2.26 -16.12
N GLN A 190 -4.01 -1.81 -17.32
CA GLN A 190 -3.79 -2.68 -18.48
C GLN A 190 -2.60 -3.63 -18.25
N CYS A 191 -1.49 -3.12 -17.69
CA CYS A 191 -0.37 -3.95 -17.29
C CYS A 191 -0.78 -4.96 -16.20
N LEU A 192 -1.46 -4.52 -15.14
CA LEU A 192 -1.93 -5.41 -14.07
C LEU A 192 -2.82 -6.53 -14.63
N ALA A 193 -3.77 -6.19 -15.49
CA ALA A 193 -4.67 -7.16 -16.12
C ALA A 193 -3.93 -8.18 -16.98
N HIS A 194 -2.89 -7.77 -17.73
CA HIS A 194 -2.07 -8.69 -18.53
C HIS A 194 -1.39 -9.76 -17.67
N PHE A 195 -0.99 -9.40 -16.45
CA PHE A 195 -0.39 -10.31 -15.47
C PHE A 195 -1.44 -10.98 -14.55
N GLN A 196 -2.73 -10.84 -14.85
CA GLN A 196 -3.85 -11.38 -14.05
C GLN A 196 -3.83 -10.88 -12.59
N LEU A 197 -3.34 -9.66 -12.39
CA LEU A 197 -3.28 -8.98 -11.10
C LEU A 197 -4.51 -8.09 -10.89
N PRO A 198 -4.89 -7.79 -9.63
CA PRO A 198 -5.99 -6.91 -9.34
C PRO A 198 -5.73 -5.49 -9.88
N THR A 199 -6.66 -5.00 -10.71
CA THR A 199 -6.69 -3.60 -11.15
C THR A 199 -7.09 -2.67 -10.01
N TYR A 200 -6.98 -1.37 -10.25
CA TYR A 200 -7.40 -0.34 -9.31
C TYR A 200 -8.92 -0.38 -9.02
N TYR A 201 -9.33 0.38 -8.01
CA TYR A 201 -10.73 0.47 -7.60
C TYR A 201 -11.60 1.08 -8.70
N LYS A 202 -12.83 0.54 -8.88
CA LYS A 202 -13.79 0.96 -9.91
C LYS A 202 -14.08 2.48 -9.91
N ASN A 203 -14.20 3.06 -8.72
CA ASN A 203 -14.41 4.50 -8.53
C ASN A 203 -13.16 5.10 -7.87
N PRO A 204 -12.11 5.42 -8.64
CA PRO A 204 -10.86 5.93 -8.09
C PRO A 204 -11.09 7.28 -7.42
N ILE A 205 -10.54 7.42 -6.22
CA ILE A 205 -10.41 8.71 -5.53
C ILE A 205 -8.91 9.00 -5.48
N PRO A 206 -8.35 9.77 -6.42
CA PRO A 206 -6.93 10.11 -6.38
C PRO A 206 -6.68 11.05 -5.20
N HIS A 207 -5.70 10.71 -4.37
CA HIS A 207 -5.36 11.38 -3.12
C HIS A 207 -3.88 11.18 -2.77
#